data_AF-A0A3D2ENV8-F1
#
_entry.id   AF-A0A3D2ENV8-F1
#
_cell.length_a   1.000
_cell.length_b   1.000
_cell.length_c   1.000
_cell.angle_alpha   90.00
_cell.angle_beta   90.00
_cell.angle_gamma   90.00
#
_symmetry.space_group_name_H-M   'P 1'
#
loop_
_entity.id
_entity.type
_entity.pdbx_description
1 polymer ?
#
loop_
_entity_poly.entity_id
_entity_poly.type
_entity_poly.pdbx_seq_one_letter_code
_entity_poly.pdbx_strand_id
1 'polypeptide(L)'
;MATANEIRSTFLNYFGDREHEIVSSSSLVPRNDPTLMFTNAGMVQFKNLFLGQEQRAYNRAVTSQKCVRAGGKHNDLENVGYTARHHTFFEMLGNFSFGDYFKDVAIENAWNLITREYGLPADKLLVTVYHTDDEAVQLWKKVAGLSDDRIIRIDTSDNFWSMGDTGPCGPCSEIFYDHGDHIWGGPPGSPDEDGDRFIEIWNLVFMQFDKPEPGADMVPLPRPSIDTGMGLERISAILQGKHDNYDVDLLRKLIEASASASNDDPDGDNNVSHRVIADHLRSAAFLVADGVQPSNEGRGYVLRRIMRRGMRHAHKIGNKDPLMYRLVPTLVEAMGEHFTELRRAEASITEILRLEETR
;
A
#
# COMPACT_ATOMS: atom_id res chain seq x y z
N MET A 1 -15.92 13.78 7.87
CA MET A 1 -15.03 12.60 7.87
C MET A 1 -14.05 12.84 6.76
N ALA A 2 -12.74 12.69 7.00
CA ALA A 2 -11.74 13.00 5.98
C ALA A 2 -11.82 11.98 4.82
N THR A 3 -11.84 12.48 3.60
CA THR A 3 -11.75 11.68 2.37
C THR A 3 -10.37 11.06 2.23
N ALA A 4 -10.23 9.95 1.49
CA ALA A 4 -8.91 9.37 1.21
C ALA A 4 -7.96 10.40 0.55
N ASN A 5 -8.51 11.33 -0.23
CA ASN A 5 -7.74 12.42 -0.85
C ASN A 5 -7.20 13.43 0.18
N GLU A 6 -8.02 13.84 1.14
CA GLU A 6 -7.60 14.74 2.23
C GLU A 6 -6.58 14.05 3.14
N ILE A 7 -6.75 12.75 3.42
CA ILE A 7 -5.81 11.96 4.23
C ILE A 7 -4.45 11.88 3.52
N ARG A 8 -4.42 11.58 2.22
CA ARG A 8 -3.19 11.60 1.42
C ARG A 8 -2.50 12.96 1.46
N SER A 9 -3.23 14.03 1.21
CA SER A 9 -2.66 15.39 1.23
C SER A 9 -2.14 15.78 2.62
N THR A 10 -2.84 15.38 3.69
CA THR A 10 -2.39 15.59 5.07
C THR A 10 -1.06 14.90 5.33
N PHE A 11 -0.91 13.63 4.91
CA PHE A 11 0.36 12.90 5.03
C PHE A 11 1.51 13.62 4.31
N LEU A 12 1.31 13.98 3.03
CA LEU A 12 2.34 14.63 2.23
C LEU A 12 2.76 15.98 2.81
N ASN A 13 1.78 16.80 3.21
CA ASN A 13 2.04 18.12 3.77
C ASN A 13 2.70 18.04 5.15
N TYR A 14 2.29 17.10 6.01
CA TYR A 14 2.88 16.89 7.33
C TYR A 14 4.40 16.65 7.26
N PHE A 15 4.84 15.82 6.31
CA PHE A 15 6.26 15.57 6.09
C PHE A 15 6.94 16.68 5.28
N GLY A 16 6.21 17.32 4.35
CA GLY A 16 6.68 18.52 3.65
C GLY A 16 7.06 19.66 4.61
N ASP A 17 6.23 19.90 5.62
CA ASP A 17 6.49 20.87 6.71
C ASP A 17 7.69 20.48 7.59
N ARG A 18 8.16 19.23 7.47
CA ARG A 18 9.35 18.66 8.15
C ARG A 18 10.50 18.46 7.19
N GLU A 19 10.56 19.28 6.14
CA GLU A 19 11.66 19.36 5.17
C GLU A 19 11.86 18.06 4.36
N HIS A 20 10.81 17.24 4.20
CA HIS A 20 10.84 16.15 3.24
C HIS A 20 10.46 16.69 1.86
N GLU A 21 11.27 16.38 0.84
CA GLU A 21 10.90 16.67 -0.54
C GLU A 21 9.65 15.85 -0.90
N ILE A 22 8.58 16.51 -1.35
CA ILE A 22 7.38 15.83 -1.86
C ILE A 22 7.69 15.32 -3.26
N VAL A 23 8.02 14.03 -3.36
CA VAL A 23 8.38 13.39 -4.63
C VAL A 23 7.15 12.71 -5.23
N SER A 24 6.95 12.84 -6.54
CA SER A 24 5.86 12.14 -7.23
C SER A 24 6.05 10.62 -7.16
N SER A 25 4.94 9.90 -7.15
CA SER A 25 4.96 8.44 -7.27
C SER A 25 5.71 7.99 -8.53
N SER A 26 6.53 6.95 -8.41
CA SER A 26 7.14 6.33 -9.59
C SER A 26 6.13 5.49 -10.36
N SER A 27 6.48 5.13 -11.59
CA SER A 27 5.74 4.17 -12.42
C SER A 27 5.61 2.81 -11.71
N LEU A 28 4.51 2.09 -11.99
CA LEU A 28 4.33 0.69 -11.63
C LEU A 28 5.30 -0.26 -12.36
N VAL A 29 5.96 0.22 -13.42
CA VAL A 29 6.94 -0.53 -14.19
C VAL A 29 8.35 -0.03 -13.83
N PRO A 30 9.12 -0.77 -13.00
CA PRO A 30 10.48 -0.39 -12.65
C PRO A 30 11.35 -0.35 -13.91
N ARG A 31 11.99 0.81 -14.18
CA ARG A 31 12.83 0.98 -15.37
C ARG A 31 14.22 0.35 -15.24
N ASN A 32 14.77 0.36 -14.02
CA ASN A 32 16.16 -0.01 -13.74
C ASN A 32 16.29 -1.20 -12.77
N ASP A 33 15.22 -1.99 -12.60
CA ASP A 33 15.27 -3.18 -11.76
C ASP A 33 14.63 -4.38 -12.49
N PRO A 34 15.45 -5.26 -13.11
CA PRO A 34 14.95 -6.43 -13.81
C PRO A 34 14.42 -7.52 -12.87
N THR A 35 14.70 -7.43 -11.56
CA THR A 35 14.25 -8.41 -10.57
C THR A 35 12.81 -8.17 -10.11
N LEU A 36 12.27 -6.97 -10.35
CA LEU A 36 10.91 -6.61 -9.95
C LEU A 36 9.92 -6.64 -11.12
N MET A 37 8.82 -7.39 -10.89
CA MET A 37 7.72 -7.43 -11.84
C MET A 37 6.95 -6.12 -11.87
N PHE A 38 6.58 -5.59 -10.70
CA PHE A 38 5.93 -4.30 -10.53
C PHE A 38 6.47 -3.59 -9.29
N THR A 39 6.30 -2.28 -9.23
CA THR A 39 6.58 -1.50 -8.02
C THR A 39 5.63 -1.93 -6.90
N ASN A 40 6.19 -2.47 -5.82
CA ASN A 40 5.44 -3.09 -4.71
C ASN A 40 5.51 -2.29 -3.40
N ALA A 41 6.35 -1.24 -3.35
CA ALA A 41 6.58 -0.39 -2.19
C ALA A 41 7.07 1.01 -2.61
N GLY A 42 6.95 1.99 -1.71
CA GLY A 42 7.43 3.37 -1.87
C GLY A 42 8.93 3.47 -2.12
N MET A 43 9.72 2.63 -1.44
CA MET A 43 11.18 2.66 -1.45
C MET A 43 11.82 2.28 -2.79
N VAL A 44 11.09 1.61 -3.68
CA VAL A 44 11.63 1.02 -4.92
C VAL A 44 12.33 2.07 -5.78
N GLN A 45 11.75 3.27 -5.90
CA GLN A 45 12.35 4.37 -6.68
C GLN A 45 13.56 5.02 -6.02
N PHE A 46 13.82 4.70 -4.75
CA PHE A 46 14.94 5.21 -3.96
C PHE A 46 15.99 4.13 -3.65
N LYS A 47 15.87 2.93 -4.24
CA LYS A 47 16.82 1.81 -4.04
C LYS A 47 18.28 2.26 -4.09
N ASN A 48 18.66 2.99 -5.13
CA ASN A 48 20.05 3.42 -5.33
C ASN A 48 20.50 4.50 -4.34
N LEU A 49 19.59 5.27 -3.74
CA LEU A 49 19.92 6.19 -2.65
C LEU A 49 20.29 5.42 -1.38
N PHE A 50 19.51 4.40 -1.02
CA PHE A 50 19.83 3.53 0.12
C PHE A 50 21.17 2.81 -0.06
N LEU A 51 21.46 2.34 -1.27
CA LEU A 51 22.73 1.70 -1.62
C LEU A 51 23.91 2.69 -1.71
N GLY A 52 23.68 4.01 -1.62
CA GLY A 52 24.70 5.04 -1.80
C GLY A 52 25.25 5.16 -3.22
N GLN A 53 24.55 4.60 -4.21
CA GLN A 53 24.89 4.61 -5.63
C GLN A 53 24.34 5.83 -6.37
N GLU A 54 23.42 6.56 -5.73
CA GLU A 54 22.80 7.76 -6.24
C GLU A 54 22.83 8.86 -5.16
N GLN A 55 22.86 10.12 -5.58
CA GLN A 55 22.68 11.27 -4.71
C GLN A 55 21.60 12.19 -5.28
N ARG A 56 20.78 12.78 -4.41
CA ARG A 56 19.77 13.78 -4.73
C ARG A 56 20.11 15.09 -4.02
N ALA A 57 19.43 16.18 -4.39
CA ALA A 57 19.55 17.46 -3.71
C ALA A 57 18.92 17.48 -2.30
N TYR A 58 18.16 16.44 -1.96
CA TYR A 58 17.47 16.24 -0.69
C TYR A 58 17.95 14.94 -0.02
N ASN A 59 17.96 14.93 1.31
CA ASN A 59 18.25 13.73 2.12
C ASN A 59 17.00 13.12 2.76
N ARG A 60 15.84 13.77 2.58
CA ARG A 60 14.53 13.33 3.09
C ARG A 60 13.50 13.45 1.99
N ALA A 61 12.59 12.49 1.88
CA ALA A 61 11.54 12.52 0.87
C ALA A 61 10.23 11.95 1.42
N VAL A 62 9.10 12.36 0.83
CA VAL A 62 7.77 11.81 1.13
C VAL A 62 7.02 11.55 -0.17
N THR A 63 6.28 10.43 -0.23
CA THR A 63 5.51 10.03 -1.41
C THR A 63 4.16 9.40 -1.03
N SER A 64 3.22 9.43 -1.98
CA SER A 64 2.09 8.49 -2.04
C SER A 64 2.33 7.59 -3.24
N GLN A 65 2.91 6.42 -3.02
CA GLN A 65 3.33 5.52 -4.09
C GLN A 65 2.19 4.61 -4.52
N LYS A 66 1.84 4.59 -5.81
CA LYS A 66 1.02 3.51 -6.39
C LYS A 66 1.79 2.19 -6.38
N CYS A 67 1.20 1.15 -5.83
CA CYS A 67 1.80 -0.19 -5.70
C CYS A 67 0.91 -1.24 -6.35
N VAL A 68 1.52 -2.27 -6.96
CA VAL A 68 0.82 -3.47 -7.41
C VAL A 68 1.45 -4.73 -6.82
N ARG A 69 0.63 -5.53 -6.12
CA ARG A 69 0.99 -6.84 -5.55
C ARG A 69 0.20 -7.96 -6.21
N ALA A 70 0.54 -8.23 -7.47
CA ALA A 70 -0.12 -9.25 -8.31
C ALA A 70 0.87 -10.25 -8.94
N GLY A 71 2.04 -10.42 -8.32
CA GLY A 71 3.10 -11.33 -8.78
C GLY A 71 4.43 -11.12 -8.06
N GLY A 72 5.32 -12.12 -8.13
CA GLY A 72 6.58 -12.11 -7.39
C GLY A 72 6.41 -12.45 -5.91
N LYS A 73 7.27 -11.89 -5.05
CA LYS A 73 7.31 -12.14 -3.60
C LYS A 73 6.02 -11.72 -2.88
N HIS A 74 5.42 -10.60 -3.28
CA HIS A 74 4.17 -10.09 -2.71
C HIS A 74 3.04 -10.22 -3.73
N ASN A 75 2.11 -11.14 -3.48
CA ASN A 75 1.02 -11.45 -4.40
C ASN A 75 -0.30 -11.66 -3.63
N ASP A 76 -1.15 -10.65 -3.67
CA ASP A 76 -2.42 -10.60 -2.95
C ASP A 76 -3.63 -10.93 -3.84
N LEU A 77 -3.38 -11.36 -5.08
CA LEU A 77 -4.40 -11.50 -6.12
C LEU A 77 -5.57 -12.42 -5.72
N GLU A 78 -5.31 -13.49 -4.96
CA GLU A 78 -6.35 -14.42 -4.50
C GLU A 78 -7.10 -13.95 -3.24
N ASN A 79 -6.56 -12.98 -2.50
CA ASN A 79 -7.17 -12.43 -1.28
C ASN A 79 -8.19 -11.32 -1.58
N VAL A 80 -8.12 -10.72 -2.78
CA VAL A 80 -8.99 -9.63 -3.22
C VAL A 80 -10.45 -10.05 -3.25
N GLY A 81 -11.30 -9.22 -2.63
CA GLY A 81 -12.74 -9.45 -2.51
C GLY A 81 -13.15 -10.37 -1.35
N TYR A 82 -12.22 -11.13 -0.76
CA TYR A 82 -12.50 -12.06 0.33
C TYR A 82 -12.04 -11.58 1.71
N THR A 83 -11.05 -10.70 1.74
CA THR A 83 -10.56 -10.09 2.99
C THR A 83 -10.85 -8.59 2.99
N ALA A 84 -10.96 -7.98 4.17
CA ALA A 84 -11.23 -6.55 4.33
C ALA A 84 -10.03 -5.65 3.95
N ARG A 85 -8.82 -6.21 3.79
CA ARG A 85 -7.57 -5.44 3.81
C ARG A 85 -6.66 -5.58 2.59
N HIS A 86 -6.90 -6.55 1.71
CA HIS A 86 -6.02 -6.84 0.57
C HIS A 86 -6.57 -6.32 -0.76
N HIS A 87 -5.65 -5.76 -1.54
CA HIS A 87 -5.88 -5.19 -2.87
C HIS A 87 -4.78 -5.65 -3.82
N THR A 88 -5.07 -5.72 -5.12
CA THR A 88 -3.98 -5.84 -6.10
C THR A 88 -3.27 -4.51 -6.29
N PHE A 89 -4.02 -3.40 -6.31
CA PHE A 89 -3.50 -2.04 -6.36
C PHE A 89 -3.81 -1.32 -5.07
N PHE A 90 -2.82 -0.65 -4.48
CA PHE A 90 -3.03 0.21 -3.32
C PHE A 90 -2.04 1.36 -3.32
N GLU A 91 -2.26 2.33 -2.45
CA GLU A 91 -1.32 3.42 -2.24
C GLU A 91 -0.54 3.24 -0.94
N MET A 92 0.77 3.37 -1.04
CA MET A 92 1.68 3.36 0.09
C MET A 92 2.16 4.79 0.36
N LEU A 93 1.71 5.34 1.48
CA LEU A 93 2.19 6.60 2.05
C LEU A 93 3.53 6.35 2.74
N GLY A 94 4.61 6.92 2.22
CA GLY A 94 5.95 6.67 2.75
C GLY A 94 6.74 7.95 2.99
N ASN A 95 7.48 7.97 4.10
CA ASN A 95 8.53 8.96 4.37
C ASN A 95 9.89 8.26 4.43
N PHE A 96 10.91 8.94 3.91
CA PHE A 96 12.23 8.36 3.69
C PHE A 96 13.31 9.28 4.25
N SER A 97 14.32 8.69 4.87
CA SER A 97 15.55 9.36 5.32
C SER A 97 16.74 8.65 4.70
N PHE A 98 17.57 9.38 3.96
CA PHE A 98 18.74 8.86 3.26
C PHE A 98 20.02 9.26 3.99
N GLY A 99 20.32 8.56 5.09
CA GLY A 99 21.46 8.90 5.96
C GLY A 99 21.32 10.26 6.65
N ASP A 100 20.08 10.67 6.95
CA ASP A 100 19.75 11.90 7.67
C ASP A 100 19.36 11.57 9.13
N TYR A 101 18.07 11.49 9.44
CA TYR A 101 17.58 11.03 10.73
C TYR A 101 17.38 9.52 10.76
N PHE A 102 17.23 8.94 11.95
CA PHE A 102 17.02 7.50 12.13
C PHE A 102 15.83 7.21 13.06
N LYS A 103 15.91 6.17 13.91
CA LYS A 103 14.77 5.63 14.65
C LYS A 103 14.02 6.65 15.51
N ASP A 104 14.73 7.51 16.21
CA ASP A 104 14.16 8.48 17.15
C ASP A 104 13.18 9.43 16.48
N VAL A 105 13.62 10.07 15.39
CA VAL A 105 12.80 11.01 14.62
C VAL A 105 11.75 10.28 13.77
N ALA A 106 12.05 9.07 13.27
CA ALA A 106 11.08 8.27 12.52
C ALA A 106 9.87 7.89 13.39
N ILE A 107 10.13 7.36 14.60
CA ILE A 107 9.11 6.98 15.57
C ILE A 107 8.34 8.21 16.05
N GLU A 108 9.03 9.33 16.37
CA GLU A 108 8.38 10.58 16.76
C GLU A 108 7.46 11.13 15.68
N ASN A 109 7.91 11.18 14.43
CA ASN A 109 7.10 11.68 13.33
C ASN A 109 5.87 10.79 13.07
N ALA A 110 6.05 9.47 13.06
CA ALA A 110 4.94 8.54 12.86
C ALA A 110 3.91 8.66 13.98
N TRP A 111 4.36 8.63 15.24
CA TRP A 111 3.47 8.71 16.40
C TRP A 111 2.70 10.03 16.46
N ASN A 112 3.37 11.16 16.19
CA ASN A 112 2.72 12.47 16.17
C ASN A 112 1.71 12.59 15.03
N LEU A 113 1.99 12.05 13.84
CA LEU A 113 1.03 12.07 12.75
C LEU A 113 -0.24 11.30 13.14
N ILE A 114 -0.10 10.04 13.59
CA ILE A 114 -1.27 9.20 13.86
C ILE A 114 -2.08 9.68 15.07
N THR A 115 -1.43 10.16 16.14
CA THR A 115 -2.14 10.53 17.37
C THR A 115 -2.58 11.99 17.42
N ARG A 116 -1.85 12.92 16.79
CA ARG A 116 -2.15 14.35 16.86
C ARG A 116 -2.86 14.85 15.63
N GLU A 117 -2.30 14.63 14.44
CA GLU A 117 -2.88 15.14 13.19
C GLU A 117 -4.11 14.34 12.78
N TYR A 118 -3.99 13.00 12.82
CA TYR A 118 -5.08 12.08 12.54
C TYR A 118 -6.00 11.82 13.74
N GLY A 119 -5.55 12.16 14.95
CA GLY A 119 -6.37 12.07 16.14
C GLY A 119 -6.73 10.64 16.56
N LEU A 120 -5.93 9.63 16.19
CA LEU A 120 -6.20 8.27 16.60
C LEU A 120 -6.01 8.12 18.13
N PRO A 121 -6.95 7.43 18.81
CA PRO A 121 -6.85 7.18 20.24
C PRO A 121 -5.64 6.29 20.57
N ALA A 122 -4.71 6.81 21.38
CA ALA A 122 -3.47 6.13 21.71
C ALA A 122 -3.67 4.78 22.42
N ASP A 123 -4.76 4.61 23.17
CA ASP A 123 -5.10 3.35 23.86
C ASP A 123 -5.52 2.22 22.92
N LYS A 124 -5.84 2.55 21.66
CA LYS A 124 -6.12 1.62 20.56
C LYS A 124 -4.88 1.23 19.75
N LEU A 125 -3.73 1.80 20.05
CA LEU A 125 -2.49 1.56 19.32
C LEU A 125 -1.58 0.61 20.11
N LEU A 126 -0.94 -0.29 19.38
CA LEU A 126 0.19 -1.09 19.85
C LEU A 126 1.25 -1.14 18.76
N VAL A 127 2.46 -1.56 19.11
CA VAL A 127 3.57 -1.65 18.17
C VAL A 127 4.26 -3.00 18.28
N THR A 128 4.80 -3.46 17.15
CA THR A 128 5.76 -4.56 17.10
C THR A 128 7.16 -4.03 16.87
N VAL A 129 8.16 -4.76 17.35
CA VAL A 129 9.58 -4.46 17.15
C VAL A 129 10.33 -5.76 16.90
N TYR A 130 11.40 -5.70 16.10
CA TYR A 130 12.26 -6.86 15.93
C TYR A 130 12.86 -7.29 17.28
N HIS A 131 12.89 -8.60 17.55
CA HIS A 131 13.16 -9.13 18.89
C HIS A 131 14.48 -8.67 19.53
N THR A 132 15.50 -8.34 18.74
CA THR A 132 16.80 -7.83 19.19
C THR A 132 16.93 -6.31 19.20
N ASP A 133 15.89 -5.56 18.78
CA ASP A 133 15.93 -4.10 18.67
C ASP A 133 15.50 -3.40 19.97
N ASP A 134 16.37 -3.46 20.98
CA ASP A 134 16.16 -2.80 22.27
C ASP A 134 16.06 -1.27 22.16
N GLU A 135 16.71 -0.68 21.16
CA GLU A 135 16.67 0.76 20.90
C GLU A 135 15.26 1.21 20.53
N ALA A 136 14.60 0.51 19.60
CA ALA A 136 13.23 0.80 19.20
C ALA A 136 12.26 0.68 20.40
N VAL A 137 12.44 -0.33 21.27
CA VAL A 137 11.64 -0.48 22.50
C VAL A 137 11.76 0.75 23.41
N GLN A 138 12.98 1.21 23.67
CA GLN A 138 13.18 2.38 24.54
C GLN A 138 12.62 3.66 23.90
N LEU A 139 12.73 3.80 22.58
CA LEU A 139 12.17 4.93 21.86
C LEU A 139 10.63 4.95 21.92
N TRP A 140 9.96 3.82 21.71
CA TRP A 140 8.50 3.73 21.85
C TRP A 140 8.02 4.08 23.26
N LYS A 141 8.72 3.59 24.30
CA LYS A 141 8.43 3.97 25.68
C LYS A 141 8.57 5.48 25.90
N LYS A 142 9.64 6.08 25.37
CA LYS A 142 9.97 7.49 25.55
C LYS A 142 9.03 8.42 24.77
N VAL A 143 8.78 8.11 23.51
CA VAL A 143 8.06 8.96 22.56
C VAL A 143 6.55 8.79 22.69
N ALA A 144 6.09 7.53 22.72
CA ALA A 144 4.67 7.20 22.72
C ALA A 144 4.10 6.94 24.11
N GLY A 145 4.94 6.75 25.12
CA GLY A 145 4.50 6.42 26.48
C GLY A 145 3.91 5.01 26.58
N LEU A 146 4.18 4.13 25.61
CA LEU A 146 3.65 2.77 25.58
C LEU A 146 4.27 1.92 26.71
N SER A 147 3.42 1.13 27.35
CA SER A 147 3.82 0.10 28.32
C SER A 147 4.32 -1.16 27.64
N ASP A 148 4.98 -2.04 28.39
CA ASP A 148 5.55 -3.29 27.85
C ASP A 148 4.50 -4.22 27.22
N ASP A 149 3.25 -4.20 27.69
CA ASP A 149 2.15 -4.99 27.10
C ASP A 149 1.67 -4.47 25.74
N ARG A 150 2.10 -3.27 25.33
CA ARG A 150 1.78 -2.64 24.04
C ARG A 150 2.97 -2.63 23.07
N ILE A 151 4.13 -3.17 23.48
CA ILE A 151 5.34 -3.28 22.66
C ILE A 151 5.69 -4.76 22.52
N ILE A 152 5.33 -5.35 21.38
CA ILE A 152 5.46 -6.79 21.15
C ILE A 152 6.76 -7.06 20.39
N ARG A 153 7.57 -7.99 20.89
CA ARG A 153 8.81 -8.44 20.23
C ARG A 153 8.51 -9.60 19.31
N ILE A 154 8.93 -9.49 18.05
CA ILE A 154 8.73 -10.51 17.02
C ILE A 154 10.10 -10.92 16.45
N ASP A 155 10.37 -12.21 16.37
CA ASP A 155 11.63 -12.79 15.89
C ASP A 155 11.58 -13.32 14.45
N THR A 156 10.39 -13.26 13.83
CA THR A 156 10.13 -13.69 12.46
C THR A 156 10.44 -12.59 11.43
N SER A 157 10.19 -12.90 10.16
CA SER A 157 10.29 -11.96 9.05
C SER A 157 9.31 -10.79 9.12
N ASP A 158 8.29 -10.84 9.98
CA ASP A 158 7.28 -9.78 10.07
C ASP A 158 7.90 -8.47 10.56
N ASN A 159 8.90 -8.56 11.45
CA ASN A 159 9.70 -7.42 11.88
C ASN A 159 11.10 -7.35 11.24
N PHE A 160 11.30 -8.04 10.12
CA PHE A 160 12.50 -7.90 9.29
C PHE A 160 12.13 -7.74 7.82
N TRP A 161 12.08 -6.49 7.36
CA TRP A 161 11.60 -6.17 6.03
C TRP A 161 12.71 -6.29 4.97
N SER A 162 12.34 -6.79 3.79
CA SER A 162 13.22 -6.88 2.62
C SER A 162 12.48 -6.66 1.31
N MET A 163 13.05 -5.82 0.44
CA MET A 163 12.47 -5.42 -0.86
C MET A 163 12.14 -6.61 -1.78
N GLY A 164 12.99 -7.64 -1.75
CA GLY A 164 12.90 -8.82 -2.59
C GLY A 164 13.82 -9.92 -2.05
N ASP A 165 14.34 -10.76 -2.95
CA ASP A 165 15.41 -11.72 -2.63
C ASP A 165 16.80 -11.06 -2.54
N THR A 166 16.90 -9.83 -3.07
CA THR A 166 18.06 -8.94 -3.04
C THR A 166 17.64 -7.50 -2.72
N GLY A 167 18.63 -6.65 -2.42
CA GLY A 167 18.46 -5.21 -2.19
C GLY A 167 18.43 -4.81 -0.71
N PRO A 168 18.15 -3.51 -0.45
CA PRO A 168 18.09 -2.95 0.89
C PRO A 168 17.08 -3.66 1.80
N CYS A 169 17.47 -3.87 3.06
CA CYS A 169 16.67 -4.51 4.09
C CYS A 169 17.08 -4.06 5.50
N GLY A 170 16.28 -4.43 6.49
CA GLY A 170 16.58 -4.14 7.90
C GLY A 170 15.48 -4.56 8.86
N PRO A 171 15.75 -4.51 10.17
CA PRO A 171 14.72 -4.66 11.18
C PRO A 171 13.70 -3.52 11.02
N CYS A 172 12.45 -3.80 11.37
CA CYS A 172 11.39 -2.81 11.33
C CYS A 172 10.53 -2.84 12.58
N SER A 173 9.78 -1.76 12.76
CA SER A 173 8.75 -1.63 13.79
C SER A 173 7.44 -1.26 13.13
N GLU A 174 6.37 -1.97 13.48
CA GLU A 174 5.07 -1.76 12.85
C GLU A 174 4.07 -1.26 13.88
N ILE A 175 3.17 -0.38 13.45
CA ILE A 175 2.09 0.17 14.25
C ILE A 175 0.81 -0.55 13.88
N PHE A 176 0.06 -1.00 14.88
CA PHE A 176 -1.23 -1.66 14.73
C PHE A 176 -2.34 -0.87 15.40
N TYR A 177 -3.54 -0.96 14.83
CA TYR A 177 -4.77 -0.39 15.39
C TYR A 177 -5.75 -1.49 15.80
N ASP A 178 -6.26 -1.42 17.04
CA ASP A 178 -7.28 -2.31 17.59
C ASP A 178 -8.69 -1.81 17.21
N HIS A 179 -9.35 -2.47 16.26
CA HIS A 179 -10.73 -2.13 15.92
C HIS A 179 -11.74 -2.45 17.02
N GLY A 180 -11.41 -3.33 17.97
CA GLY A 180 -12.23 -3.70 19.12
C GLY A 180 -12.60 -5.18 19.16
N ASP A 181 -13.09 -5.60 20.33
CA ASP A 181 -13.45 -6.98 20.67
C ASP A 181 -14.63 -7.57 19.87
N HIS A 182 -15.42 -6.73 19.22
CA HIS A 182 -16.49 -7.14 18.32
C HIS A 182 -16.01 -7.72 16.98
N ILE A 183 -14.70 -7.60 16.67
CA ILE A 183 -14.06 -8.22 15.52
C ILE A 183 -13.14 -9.34 16.00
N TRP A 184 -13.15 -10.47 15.30
CA TRP A 184 -12.30 -11.61 15.61
C TRP A 184 -10.83 -11.33 15.24
N GLY A 185 -9.93 -11.70 16.15
CA GLY A 185 -8.48 -11.58 15.97
C GLY A 185 -7.76 -11.30 17.29
N GLY A 186 -6.51 -11.75 17.37
CA GLY A 186 -5.59 -11.47 18.47
C GLY A 186 -4.53 -10.44 18.08
N PRO A 187 -3.75 -9.92 19.05
CA PRO A 187 -2.64 -9.03 18.75
C PRO A 187 -1.54 -9.76 17.95
N PRO A 188 -0.63 -9.03 17.30
CA PRO A 188 0.53 -9.61 16.63
C PRO A 188 1.34 -10.54 17.56
N GLY A 189 1.88 -11.63 17.02
CA GLY A 189 2.58 -12.68 17.74
C GLY A 189 1.67 -13.67 18.49
N SER A 190 0.35 -13.52 18.41
CA SER A 190 -0.61 -14.44 19.04
C SER A 190 -1.11 -15.50 18.05
N PRO A 191 -1.68 -16.63 18.50
CA PRO A 191 -2.24 -17.65 17.62
C PRO A 191 -3.35 -17.16 16.68
N ASP A 192 -4.00 -16.05 17.01
CA ASP A 192 -5.11 -15.46 16.26
C ASP A 192 -4.71 -14.15 15.54
N GLU A 193 -3.41 -13.91 15.34
CA GLU A 193 -2.88 -12.66 14.74
C GLU A 193 -3.38 -12.38 13.31
N ASP A 194 -3.76 -13.42 12.56
CA ASP A 194 -4.26 -13.32 11.18
C ASP A 194 -5.68 -12.72 11.08
N GLY A 195 -6.36 -12.55 12.22
CA GLY A 195 -7.68 -11.95 12.31
C GLY A 195 -7.68 -10.47 11.94
N ASP A 196 -8.88 -9.94 11.71
CA ASP A 196 -9.04 -8.56 11.23
C ASP A 196 -9.18 -7.53 12.37
N ARG A 197 -9.04 -7.93 13.63
CA ARG A 197 -9.16 -7.01 14.78
C ARG A 197 -7.99 -6.03 14.87
N PHE A 198 -6.77 -6.54 14.80
CA PHE A 198 -5.54 -5.74 14.88
C PHE A 198 -4.98 -5.57 13.49
N ILE A 199 -5.17 -4.39 12.91
CA ILE A 199 -4.70 -4.10 11.55
C ILE A 199 -3.37 -3.35 11.62
N GLU A 200 -2.37 -3.88 10.92
CA GLU A 200 -1.11 -3.18 10.65
C GLU A 200 -1.41 -1.93 9.81
N ILE A 201 -1.13 -0.75 10.36
CA ILE A 201 -1.38 0.53 9.68
C ILE A 201 -0.12 1.11 9.05
N TRP A 202 1.04 0.93 9.68
CA TRP A 202 2.27 1.60 9.24
C TRP A 202 3.51 0.80 9.66
N ASN A 203 4.33 0.42 8.69
CA ASN A 203 5.63 -0.20 8.92
C ASN A 203 6.76 0.85 8.81
N LEU A 204 7.65 0.88 9.81
CA LEU A 204 8.85 1.72 9.90
C LEU A 204 10.09 0.83 9.78
N VAL A 205 10.68 0.77 8.59
CA VAL A 205 11.87 -0.03 8.29
C VAL A 205 13.13 0.78 8.58
N PHE A 206 13.99 0.22 9.44
CA PHE A 206 15.29 0.77 9.79
C PHE A 206 16.34 0.16 8.87
N MET A 207 16.45 0.69 7.64
CA MET A 207 17.35 0.20 6.60
C MET A 207 18.80 0.21 7.10
N GLN A 208 19.39 -0.99 7.19
CA GLN A 208 20.73 -1.21 7.74
C GLN A 208 21.60 -2.08 6.86
N PHE A 209 20.99 -2.92 6.02
CA PHE A 209 21.71 -3.92 5.25
C PHE A 209 21.31 -3.89 3.77
N ASP A 210 22.17 -4.43 2.93
CA ASP A 210 21.88 -4.83 1.56
C ASP A 210 22.11 -6.34 1.45
N LYS A 211 21.23 -7.01 0.69
CA LYS A 211 21.43 -8.39 0.26
C LYS A 211 21.81 -8.39 -1.22
N PRO A 212 23.11 -8.52 -1.57
CA PRO A 212 23.57 -8.28 -2.93
C PRO A 212 23.05 -9.33 -3.92
N GLU A 213 22.97 -10.59 -3.48
CA GLU A 213 22.54 -11.73 -4.29
C GLU A 213 21.62 -12.67 -3.49
N PRO A 214 20.75 -13.45 -4.15
CA PRO A 214 19.89 -14.42 -3.47
C PRO A 214 20.72 -15.43 -2.69
N GLY A 215 20.46 -15.52 -1.38
CA GLY A 215 21.18 -16.43 -0.47
C GLY A 215 22.55 -15.94 0.01
N ALA A 216 23.01 -14.76 -0.43
CA ALA A 216 24.23 -14.15 0.08
C ALA A 216 24.04 -13.60 1.50
N ASP A 217 25.16 -13.45 2.21
CA ASP A 217 25.22 -12.76 3.49
C ASP A 217 24.84 -11.28 3.34
N MET A 218 24.19 -10.74 4.36
CA MET A 218 23.81 -9.34 4.42
C MET A 218 25.06 -8.46 4.67
N VAL A 219 25.21 -7.41 3.88
CA VAL A 219 26.29 -6.42 4.03
C VAL A 219 25.74 -5.11 4.58
N PRO A 220 26.45 -4.40 5.48
CA PRO A 220 25.97 -3.10 5.98
C PRO A 220 25.82 -2.06 4.87
N LEU A 221 24.73 -1.29 4.90
CA LEU A 221 24.55 -0.12 4.04
C LEU A 221 25.58 0.97 4.39
N PRO A 222 25.98 1.84 3.43
CA PRO A 222 26.91 2.92 3.70
C PRO A 222 26.43 3.91 4.78
N ARG A 223 25.11 4.09 4.88
CA ARG A 223 24.46 4.96 5.87
C ARG A 223 23.14 4.33 6.33
N PRO A 224 22.94 4.11 7.65
CA PRO A 224 21.63 3.74 8.17
C PRO A 224 20.58 4.76 7.73
N SER A 225 19.42 4.25 7.31
CA SER A 225 18.40 5.04 6.61
C SER A 225 16.99 4.62 7.05
N ILE A 226 15.98 5.42 6.75
CA ILE A 226 14.58 5.13 7.08
C ILE A 226 13.78 4.95 5.78
N ASP A 227 12.97 3.90 5.78
CA ASP A 227 11.91 3.65 4.82
C ASP A 227 10.64 3.38 5.62
N THR A 228 9.53 4.07 5.31
CA THR A 228 8.25 3.77 5.93
C THR A 228 7.17 3.54 4.88
N GLY A 229 6.15 2.76 5.25
CA GLY A 229 5.00 2.49 4.40
C GLY A 229 3.71 2.32 5.20
N MET A 230 2.75 3.21 4.96
CA MET A 230 1.38 3.13 5.47
C MET A 230 0.40 2.94 4.32
N GLY A 231 -0.47 1.94 4.42
CA GLY A 231 -1.51 1.72 3.40
C GLY A 231 -2.59 2.80 3.49
N LEU A 232 -2.75 3.61 2.43
CA LEU A 232 -3.74 4.69 2.42
C LEU A 232 -5.15 4.18 2.70
N GLU A 233 -5.54 3.06 2.10
CA GLU A 233 -6.86 2.47 2.27
C GLU A 233 -7.10 2.03 3.72
N ARG A 234 -6.09 1.45 4.38
CA ARG A 234 -6.19 1.00 5.77
C ARG A 234 -6.36 2.19 6.72
N ILE A 235 -5.53 3.21 6.60
CA ILE A 235 -5.66 4.40 7.45
C ILE A 235 -6.96 5.17 7.15
N SER A 236 -7.41 5.16 5.89
CA SER A 236 -8.69 5.76 5.50
C SER A 236 -9.88 5.03 6.13
N ALA A 237 -9.86 3.70 6.17
CA ALA A 237 -10.90 2.92 6.85
C ALA A 237 -11.03 3.35 8.30
N ILE A 238 -9.90 3.39 9.03
CA ILE A 238 -9.88 3.77 10.45
C ILE A 238 -10.41 5.20 10.64
N LEU A 239 -9.89 6.18 9.88
CA LEU A 239 -10.31 7.59 9.99
C LEU A 239 -11.75 7.83 9.54
N GLN A 240 -12.31 6.91 8.77
CA GLN A 240 -13.70 6.92 8.37
C GLN A 240 -14.60 6.08 9.30
N GLY A 241 -14.08 5.61 10.43
CA GLY A 241 -14.83 4.78 11.37
C GLY A 241 -15.31 3.46 10.73
N LYS A 242 -14.58 2.99 9.72
CA LYS A 242 -14.80 1.74 9.02
C LYS A 242 -13.75 0.71 9.43
N HIS A 243 -14.09 -0.54 9.18
CA HIS A 243 -13.20 -1.68 9.35
C HIS A 243 -12.74 -2.22 8.00
N ASP A 244 -13.64 -2.22 7.03
CA ASP A 244 -13.41 -2.75 5.70
C ASP A 244 -12.82 -1.67 4.77
N ASN A 245 -11.68 -1.94 4.12
CA ASN A 245 -11.12 -1.03 3.14
C ASN A 245 -12.09 -0.77 1.97
N TYR A 246 -12.94 -1.73 1.63
CA TYR A 246 -13.91 -1.57 0.54
C TYR A 246 -15.04 -0.57 0.87
N ASP A 247 -15.18 -0.19 2.15
CA ASP A 247 -16.15 0.82 2.60
C ASP A 247 -15.60 2.24 2.58
N VAL A 248 -14.30 2.43 2.32
CA VAL A 248 -13.72 3.79 2.22
C VAL A 248 -14.28 4.50 1.01
N ASP A 249 -14.47 5.80 1.12
CA ASP A 249 -15.03 6.68 0.08
C ASP A 249 -14.52 6.38 -1.35
N LEU A 250 -13.21 6.19 -1.50
CA LEU A 250 -12.58 5.89 -2.79
C LEU A 250 -13.05 4.56 -3.41
N LEU A 251 -13.03 3.47 -2.64
CA LEU A 251 -13.43 2.14 -3.13
C LEU A 251 -14.94 2.00 -3.21
N ARG A 252 -15.65 2.56 -2.22
CA ARG A 252 -17.11 2.53 -2.18
C ARG A 252 -17.72 3.17 -3.42
N LYS A 253 -17.18 4.32 -3.85
CA LYS A 253 -17.63 4.99 -5.09
C LYS A 253 -17.48 4.10 -6.33
N LEU A 254 -16.41 3.32 -6.43
CA LEU A 254 -16.19 2.39 -7.55
C LEU A 254 -17.12 1.17 -7.49
N ILE A 255 -17.37 0.65 -6.29
CA ILE A 255 -18.31 -0.46 -6.04
C ILE A 255 -19.73 -0.03 -6.42
N GLU A 256 -20.16 1.15 -5.98
CA GLU A 256 -21.48 1.71 -6.31
C GLU A 256 -21.63 1.98 -7.81
N ALA A 257 -20.57 2.47 -8.47
CA ALA A 257 -20.58 2.62 -9.92
C ALA A 257 -20.69 1.28 -10.64
N SER A 258 -20.02 0.23 -10.15
CA SER A 258 -20.15 -1.14 -10.68
C SER A 258 -21.57 -1.68 -10.51
N ALA A 259 -22.16 -1.53 -9.33
CA ALA A 259 -23.52 -1.97 -9.01
C ALA A 259 -24.57 -1.21 -9.84
N SER A 260 -24.46 0.12 -9.91
CA SER A 260 -25.33 0.95 -10.74
C SER A 260 -25.23 0.58 -12.23
N ALA A 261 -24.00 0.36 -12.71
CA ALA A 261 -23.75 -0.01 -14.11
C ALA A 261 -24.31 -1.39 -14.49
N SER A 262 -24.53 -2.26 -13.51
CA SER A 262 -25.05 -3.62 -13.65
C SER A 262 -26.49 -3.80 -13.17
N ASN A 263 -27.11 -2.73 -12.64
CA ASN A 263 -28.44 -2.76 -12.01
C ASN A 263 -28.53 -3.83 -10.90
N ASP A 264 -27.54 -3.84 -10.03
CA ASP A 264 -27.42 -4.74 -8.88
C ASP A 264 -27.27 -3.94 -7.57
N ASP A 265 -27.38 -4.63 -6.42
CA ASP A 265 -27.13 -4.06 -5.09
C ASP A 265 -25.62 -4.17 -4.75
N PRO A 266 -24.91 -3.06 -4.46
CA PRO A 266 -23.50 -3.10 -4.10
C PRO A 266 -23.21 -3.98 -2.87
N ASP A 267 -24.18 -4.15 -1.97
CA ASP A 267 -24.06 -4.90 -0.72
C ASP A 267 -24.83 -6.23 -0.72
N GLY A 268 -25.45 -6.57 -1.86
CA GLY A 268 -26.21 -7.82 -2.04
C GLY A 268 -25.34 -9.06 -2.23
N ASP A 269 -25.94 -10.14 -2.75
CA ASP A 269 -25.30 -11.45 -2.94
C ASP A 269 -24.03 -11.40 -3.81
N ASN A 270 -23.90 -10.37 -4.64
CA ASN A 270 -22.80 -10.16 -5.58
C ASN A 270 -21.71 -9.18 -5.06
N ASN A 271 -21.76 -8.78 -3.79
CA ASN A 271 -20.83 -7.78 -3.22
C ASN A 271 -19.34 -8.10 -3.49
N VAL A 272 -18.92 -9.36 -3.38
CA VAL A 272 -17.55 -9.82 -3.66
C VAL A 272 -17.15 -9.50 -5.11
N SER A 273 -18.08 -9.68 -6.06
CA SER A 273 -17.80 -9.36 -7.46
C SER A 273 -17.61 -7.87 -7.68
N HIS A 274 -18.41 -7.00 -7.04
CA HIS A 274 -18.21 -5.56 -7.14
C HIS A 274 -16.88 -5.12 -6.53
N ARG A 275 -16.48 -5.70 -5.39
CA ARG A 275 -15.17 -5.48 -4.76
C ARG A 275 -14.02 -5.87 -5.71
N VAL A 276 -14.09 -7.05 -6.32
CA VAL A 276 -13.08 -7.53 -7.28
C VAL A 276 -13.03 -6.64 -8.53
N ILE A 277 -14.18 -6.22 -9.05
CA ILE A 277 -14.26 -5.31 -10.21
C ILE A 277 -13.60 -3.96 -9.88
N ALA A 278 -13.93 -3.36 -8.73
CA ALA A 278 -13.37 -2.09 -8.30
C ALA A 278 -11.84 -2.15 -8.15
N ASP A 279 -11.32 -3.19 -7.46
CA ASP A 279 -9.88 -3.38 -7.29
C ASP A 279 -9.16 -3.60 -8.63
N HIS A 280 -9.66 -4.53 -9.45
CA HIS A 280 -9.00 -4.89 -10.71
C HIS A 280 -9.09 -3.77 -11.75
N LEU A 281 -10.13 -2.92 -11.70
CA LEU A 281 -10.21 -1.70 -12.49
C LEU A 281 -9.06 -0.76 -12.17
N ARG A 282 -8.76 -0.52 -10.87
CA ARG A 282 -7.63 0.33 -10.44
C ARG A 282 -6.31 -0.23 -10.98
N SER A 283 -6.01 -1.49 -10.69
CA SER A 283 -4.80 -2.16 -11.17
C SER A 283 -4.63 -2.08 -12.69
N ALA A 284 -5.67 -2.47 -13.45
CA ALA A 284 -5.59 -2.50 -14.90
C ALA A 284 -5.40 -1.10 -15.49
N ALA A 285 -6.15 -0.11 -15.01
CA ALA A 285 -6.08 1.26 -15.50
C ALA A 285 -4.71 1.89 -15.24
N PHE A 286 -4.15 1.75 -14.04
CA PHE A 286 -2.84 2.29 -13.72
C PHE A 286 -1.71 1.59 -14.47
N LEU A 287 -1.78 0.26 -14.64
CA LEU A 287 -0.81 -0.47 -15.45
C LEU A 287 -0.83 -0.01 -16.92
N VAL A 288 -2.01 0.22 -17.48
CA VAL A 288 -2.15 0.78 -18.83
C VAL A 288 -1.63 2.22 -18.89
N ALA A 289 -1.93 3.05 -17.89
CA ALA A 289 -1.41 4.43 -17.80
C ALA A 289 0.12 4.48 -17.73
N ASP A 290 0.74 3.48 -17.11
CA ASP A 290 2.19 3.28 -17.05
C ASP A 290 2.79 2.57 -18.28
N GLY A 291 1.98 2.32 -19.32
CA GLY A 291 2.42 1.82 -20.62
C GLY A 291 2.39 0.31 -20.80
N VAL A 292 1.82 -0.45 -19.86
CA VAL A 292 1.68 -1.90 -20.01
C VAL A 292 0.53 -2.23 -20.97
N GLN A 293 0.79 -3.11 -21.93
CA GLN A 293 -0.21 -3.60 -22.89
C GLN A 293 -0.56 -5.06 -22.63
N PRO A 294 -1.83 -5.49 -22.77
CA PRO A 294 -2.21 -6.88 -22.58
C PRO A 294 -1.50 -7.81 -23.57
N SER A 295 -0.83 -8.85 -23.07
CA SER A 295 -0.08 -9.81 -23.89
C SER A 295 -0.15 -11.23 -23.29
N ASN A 296 0.52 -12.19 -23.92
CA ASN A 296 0.60 -13.58 -23.42
C ASN A 296 1.85 -13.85 -22.57
N GLU A 297 2.72 -12.84 -22.35
CA GLU A 297 3.98 -13.02 -21.62
C GLU A 297 4.28 -11.84 -20.67
N GLY A 298 5.09 -12.09 -19.65
CA GLY A 298 5.62 -11.06 -18.73
C GLY A 298 4.53 -10.19 -18.07
N ARG A 299 4.82 -8.88 -17.97
CA ARG A 299 3.91 -7.89 -17.35
C ARG A 299 2.57 -7.79 -18.08
N GLY A 300 2.58 -7.91 -19.40
CA GLY A 300 1.36 -7.87 -20.22
C GLY A 300 0.44 -9.07 -19.97
N TYR A 301 1.00 -10.24 -19.65
CA TYR A 301 0.21 -11.39 -19.22
C TYR A 301 -0.45 -11.17 -17.86
N VAL A 302 0.27 -10.57 -16.90
CA VAL A 302 -0.33 -10.26 -15.60
C VAL A 302 -1.46 -9.25 -15.73
N LEU A 303 -1.26 -8.18 -16.51
CA LEU A 303 -2.32 -7.23 -16.84
C LEU A 303 -3.53 -7.95 -17.46
N ARG A 304 -3.32 -8.80 -18.47
CA ARG A 304 -4.40 -9.59 -19.09
C ARG A 304 -5.14 -10.46 -18.07
N ARG A 305 -4.43 -11.11 -17.13
CA ARG A 305 -5.07 -11.92 -16.08
C ARG A 305 -5.92 -11.07 -15.14
N ILE A 306 -5.43 -9.92 -14.69
CA ILE A 306 -6.19 -9.00 -13.84
C ILE A 306 -7.45 -8.51 -14.58
N MET A 307 -7.30 -8.02 -15.81
CA MET A 307 -8.43 -7.58 -16.64
C MET A 307 -9.49 -8.67 -16.78
N ARG A 308 -9.09 -9.87 -17.22
CA ARG A 308 -10.00 -10.99 -17.45
C ARG A 308 -10.66 -11.50 -16.17
N ARG A 309 -9.99 -11.41 -15.00
CA ARG A 309 -10.62 -11.71 -13.71
C ARG A 309 -11.74 -10.72 -13.40
N GLY A 310 -11.50 -9.41 -13.55
CA GLY A 310 -12.52 -8.37 -13.35
C GLY A 310 -13.70 -8.56 -14.30
N MET A 311 -13.43 -8.77 -15.59
CA MET A 311 -14.45 -9.03 -16.62
C MET A 311 -15.26 -10.30 -16.35
N ARG A 312 -14.62 -11.37 -15.88
CA ARG A 312 -15.31 -12.59 -15.46
C ARG A 312 -16.26 -12.32 -14.30
N HIS A 313 -15.89 -11.48 -13.34
CA HIS A 313 -16.80 -11.09 -12.26
C HIS A 313 -17.96 -10.22 -12.78
N ALA A 314 -17.72 -9.30 -13.72
CA ALA A 314 -18.78 -8.56 -14.40
C ALA A 314 -19.78 -9.50 -15.11
N HIS A 315 -19.29 -10.57 -15.73
CA HIS A 315 -20.14 -11.58 -16.36
C HIS A 315 -20.91 -12.44 -15.35
N LYS A 316 -20.27 -12.82 -14.22
CA LYS A 316 -20.91 -13.60 -13.15
C LYS A 316 -22.13 -12.91 -12.55
N ILE A 317 -22.09 -11.58 -12.44
CA ILE A 317 -23.21 -10.76 -11.95
C ILE A 317 -24.24 -10.45 -13.04
N GLY A 318 -24.17 -11.11 -14.20
CA GLY A 318 -25.20 -11.08 -15.24
C GLY A 318 -24.99 -10.08 -16.37
N ASN A 319 -23.88 -9.33 -16.41
CA ASN A 319 -23.62 -8.43 -17.54
C ASN A 319 -23.25 -9.22 -18.80
N LYS A 320 -23.94 -8.88 -19.89
CA LYS A 320 -23.68 -9.43 -21.23
C LYS A 320 -22.82 -8.50 -22.08
N ASP A 321 -22.98 -7.20 -21.88
CA ASP A 321 -22.20 -6.18 -22.56
C ASP A 321 -20.95 -5.84 -21.75
N PRO A 322 -19.85 -5.40 -22.39
CA PRO A 322 -18.63 -5.02 -21.68
C PRO A 322 -18.90 -3.94 -20.62
N LEU A 323 -18.44 -4.17 -19.39
CA LEU A 323 -18.72 -3.34 -18.22
C LEU A 323 -17.51 -2.52 -17.78
N MET A 324 -16.31 -3.10 -17.80
CA MET A 324 -15.14 -2.55 -17.13
C MET A 324 -14.76 -1.15 -17.65
N TYR A 325 -14.81 -0.96 -18.98
CA TYR A 325 -14.46 0.32 -19.59
C TYR A 325 -15.41 1.47 -19.21
N ARG A 326 -16.68 1.15 -18.87
CA ARG A 326 -17.68 2.15 -18.47
C ARG A 326 -17.39 2.75 -17.10
N LEU A 327 -16.57 2.09 -16.30
CA LEU A 327 -16.20 2.52 -14.94
C LEU A 327 -14.97 3.44 -14.93
N VAL A 328 -14.26 3.56 -16.05
CA VAL A 328 -13.04 4.38 -16.17
C VAL A 328 -13.27 5.85 -15.78
N PRO A 329 -14.36 6.52 -16.21
CA PRO A 329 -14.60 7.91 -15.81
C PRO A 329 -14.69 8.09 -14.29
N THR A 330 -15.33 7.15 -13.59
CA THR A 330 -15.47 7.18 -12.12
C THR A 330 -14.11 6.99 -11.44
N LEU A 331 -13.25 6.12 -11.97
CA LEU A 331 -11.87 5.99 -11.48
C LEU A 331 -11.06 7.27 -11.69
N VAL A 332 -11.15 7.88 -12.87
CA VAL A 332 -10.44 9.12 -13.19
C VAL A 332 -10.92 10.27 -12.31
N GLU A 333 -12.21 10.33 -12.00
CA GLU A 333 -12.76 11.31 -11.05
C GLU A 333 -12.24 11.08 -9.63
N ALA A 334 -12.18 9.83 -9.17
CA ALA A 334 -11.75 9.50 -7.81
C ALA A 334 -10.24 9.74 -7.57
N MET A 335 -9.39 9.43 -8.56
CA MET A 335 -7.93 9.34 -8.37
C MET A 335 -7.11 10.26 -9.30
N GLY A 336 -7.71 10.79 -10.36
CA GLY A 336 -6.98 11.50 -11.43
C GLY A 336 -6.51 12.90 -11.07
N GLU A 337 -6.92 13.45 -9.93
CA GLU A 337 -6.39 14.72 -9.43
C GLU A 337 -4.94 14.58 -8.95
N HIS A 338 -4.67 13.59 -8.10
CA HIS A 338 -3.31 13.30 -7.64
C HIS A 338 -2.49 12.58 -8.73
N PHE A 339 -3.08 11.57 -9.37
CA PHE A 339 -2.42 10.79 -10.43
C PHE A 339 -2.83 11.26 -11.82
N THR A 340 -2.24 12.37 -12.25
CA THR A 340 -2.58 13.03 -13.53
C THR A 340 -2.34 12.16 -14.76
N GLU A 341 -1.50 11.12 -14.68
CA GLU A 341 -1.34 10.09 -15.71
C GLU A 341 -2.65 9.35 -16.03
N LEU A 342 -3.56 9.15 -15.07
CA LEU A 342 -4.85 8.53 -15.36
C LEU A 342 -5.68 9.38 -16.31
N ARG A 343 -5.75 10.71 -16.09
CA ARG A 343 -6.45 11.65 -16.97
C ARG A 343 -5.82 11.67 -18.37
N ARG A 344 -4.49 11.67 -18.45
CA ARG A 344 -3.77 11.65 -19.73
C ARG A 344 -4.02 10.35 -20.51
N ALA A 345 -4.16 9.22 -19.81
CA ALA A 345 -4.30 7.90 -20.42
C ALA A 345 -5.76 7.43 -20.55
N GLU A 346 -6.76 8.20 -20.10
CA GLU A 346 -8.17 7.81 -20.02
C GLU A 346 -8.70 7.17 -21.31
N ALA A 347 -8.46 7.80 -22.46
CA ALA A 347 -8.89 7.28 -23.76
C ALA A 347 -8.24 5.92 -24.09
N SER A 348 -6.96 5.76 -23.79
CA SER A 348 -6.22 4.52 -23.99
C SER A 348 -6.71 3.41 -23.06
N ILE A 349 -6.93 3.73 -21.78
CA ILE A 349 -7.44 2.81 -20.76
C ILE A 349 -8.82 2.29 -21.19
N THR A 350 -9.70 3.21 -21.58
CA THR A 350 -11.07 2.90 -22.02
C THR A 350 -11.05 1.94 -23.20
N GLU A 351 -10.27 2.25 -24.24
CA GLU A 351 -10.22 1.42 -25.45
C GLU A 351 -9.61 0.04 -25.19
N ILE A 352 -8.52 -0.04 -24.42
CA ILE A 352 -7.87 -1.32 -24.11
C ILE A 352 -8.79 -2.23 -23.28
N LEU A 353 -9.47 -1.69 -22.27
CA LEU A 353 -10.44 -2.46 -21.48
C LEU A 353 -11.59 -2.96 -22.36
N ARG A 354 -12.15 -2.10 -23.22
CA ARG A 354 -13.23 -2.45 -24.13
C ARG A 354 -12.84 -3.56 -25.10
N LEU A 355 -11.66 -3.46 -25.72
CA LEU A 355 -11.16 -4.44 -26.69
C LEU A 355 -10.86 -5.79 -26.06
N GLU A 356 -10.24 -5.81 -24.87
CA GLU A 356 -9.91 -7.07 -24.21
C GLU A 356 -11.17 -7.76 -23.63
N GLU A 357 -12.21 -7.02 -23.24
CA GLU A 357 -13.49 -7.59 -22.77
C GLU A 357 -14.37 -8.13 -23.90
N THR A 358 -14.22 -7.59 -25.12
CA THR A 358 -14.96 -8.04 -26.31
C THR A 358 -14.35 -9.30 -26.94
N ARG A 359 -13.11 -9.66 -26.57
CA ARG A 359 -12.35 -10.81 -27.09
C ARG A 359 -12.60 -12.07 -26.28
#